data_AF-A0A842TVH3-F1
#
_entry.id   AF-A0A842TVH3-F1
#
_cell.length_a   1.000
_cell.length_b   1.000
_cell.length_c   1.000
_cell.angle_alpha   90.00
_cell.angle_beta   90.00
_cell.angle_gamma   90.00
#
_symmetry.space_group_name_H-M   'P 1'
#
loop_
_entity.id
_entity.type
_entity.pdbx_description
1 polymer ?
#
loop_
_entity_poly.entity_id
_entity_poly.type
_entity_poly.pdbx_seq_one_letter_code
_entity_poly.pdbx_strand_id
1 'polypeptide(L)'
;MKLRKKDVLDGIDREILRVLLKRRPLVSRQIASKVGLTPSAISPRLMNLKKKGILKPAKILGLRNFKRNFKNKIQKIKSPRSIYWDLDLKNEN
;
A
#
# COMPACT_ATOMS: atom_id res chain seq x y z
N MET A 1 -6.00 17.55 -23.45
CA MET A 1 -5.96 16.79 -22.18
C MET A 1 -4.71 17.24 -21.41
N LYS A 2 -4.84 18.03 -20.33
CA LYS A 2 -3.68 18.58 -19.61
C LYS A 2 -2.90 17.46 -18.91
N LEU A 3 -1.65 17.25 -19.30
CA LEU A 3 -0.67 16.44 -18.55
C LEU A 3 -0.51 17.05 -17.16
N ARG A 4 -1.00 16.37 -16.11
CA ARG A 4 -0.79 16.82 -14.72
C ARG A 4 0.71 16.74 -14.41
N LYS A 5 1.28 17.87 -14.00
CA LYS A 5 2.71 18.06 -13.68
C LYS A 5 3.21 17.07 -12.63
N LYS A 6 4.43 16.55 -12.88
CA LYS A 6 5.47 16.03 -11.98
C LYS A 6 5.04 15.69 -10.56
N ASP A 7 5.07 14.40 -10.21
CA ASP A 7 5.50 13.81 -8.93
C ASP A 7 5.40 14.62 -7.61
N VAL A 8 4.39 15.46 -7.43
CA VAL A 8 4.17 16.11 -6.14
C VAL A 8 3.55 15.09 -5.19
N LEU A 9 4.19 14.89 -4.04
CA LEU A 9 3.58 14.18 -2.91
C LEU A 9 2.51 15.08 -2.28
N ASP A 10 1.28 14.60 -2.25
CA ASP A 10 0.15 15.28 -1.60
C ASP A 10 0.38 15.40 -0.08
N GLY A 11 -0.34 16.31 0.57
CA GLY A 11 -0.31 16.44 2.05
C GLY A 11 -0.65 15.12 2.76
N ILE A 12 -1.60 14.36 2.20
CA ILE A 12 -1.96 13.02 2.70
C ILE A 12 -0.80 12.04 2.56
N ASP A 13 -0.10 12.06 1.42
CA ASP A 13 1.02 11.15 1.18
C ASP A 13 2.15 11.44 2.18
N ARG A 14 2.41 12.73 2.47
CA ARG A 14 3.36 13.13 3.53
C ARG A 14 2.95 12.63 4.91
N GLU A 15 1.66 12.66 5.23
CA GLU A 15 1.17 12.16 6.52
C GLU A 15 1.30 10.62 6.61
N ILE A 16 1.08 9.89 5.52
CA ILE A 16 1.37 8.45 5.43
C ILE A 16 2.84 8.19 5.76
N LEU A 17 3.76 8.94 5.14
CA LEU A 17 5.19 8.80 5.38
C LEU A 17 5.57 9.16 6.83
N ARG A 18 4.99 10.23 7.39
CA ARG A 18 5.18 10.61 8.80
C ARG A 18 4.71 9.53 9.77
N VAL A 19 3.57 8.90 9.51
CA VAL A 19 3.04 7.80 10.31
C VAL A 19 3.99 6.59 10.29
N LEU A 20 4.48 6.23 9.10
CA LEU A 20 5.41 5.10 8.92
C LEU A 20 6.79 5.39 9.52
N LEU A 21 7.26 6.63 9.46
CA LEU A 21 8.50 7.04 10.11
C LEU A 21 8.44 6.85 11.63
N LYS A 22 7.30 7.19 12.25
CA LYS A 22 7.10 7.06 13.70
C LYS A 22 6.90 5.62 14.17
N ARG A 23 6.15 4.82 13.40
CA ARG A 23 5.82 3.44 13.76
C ARG A 23 5.80 2.60 12.48
N ARG A 24 6.81 1.74 12.33
CA ARG A 24 6.96 0.81 11.22
C ARG A 24 7.25 -0.61 11.72
N PRO A 25 6.83 -1.66 11.00
CA PRO A 25 5.97 -1.61 9.82
C PRO A 25 4.47 -1.62 10.20
N LEU A 26 3.59 -1.08 9.33
CA LEU A 26 2.13 -1.00 9.59
C LEU A 26 1.30 -1.58 8.45
N VAL A 27 0.13 -2.14 8.79
CA VAL A 27 -0.86 -2.62 7.82
C VAL A 27 -1.67 -1.47 7.26
N SER A 28 -2.10 -1.56 5.99
CA SER A 28 -2.91 -0.52 5.32
C SER A 28 -4.08 0.02 6.16
N ARG A 29 -4.79 -0.85 6.89
CA ARG A 29 -5.91 -0.44 7.77
C ARG A 29 -5.45 0.44 8.94
N GLN A 30 -4.29 0.13 9.54
CA GLN A 30 -3.74 0.93 10.64
C GLN A 30 -3.26 2.29 10.13
N ILE A 31 -2.64 2.34 8.95
CA ILE A 31 -2.24 3.60 8.31
C ILE A 31 -3.49 4.43 8.01
N ALA A 32 -4.54 3.81 7.45
CA ALA A 32 -5.81 4.47 7.14
C ALA A 32 -6.43 5.13 8.37
N SER A 33 -6.51 4.37 9.48
CA SER A 33 -7.04 4.87 10.75
C SER A 33 -6.25 6.05 11.31
N LYS A 34 -4.93 6.10 11.09
CA LYS A 34 -4.07 7.18 11.60
C LYS A 34 -4.10 8.43 10.73
N VAL A 35 -4.27 8.27 9.43
CA VAL A 35 -4.33 9.38 8.46
C VAL A 35 -5.77 9.91 8.31
N GLY A 36 -6.76 9.23 8.89
CA GLY A 36 -8.18 9.63 8.80
C GLY A 36 -8.83 9.27 7.47
N LEU A 37 -8.39 8.18 6.83
CA LEU A 37 -8.92 7.72 5.55
C LEU A 37 -9.57 6.34 5.65
N THR A 38 -10.40 6.02 4.66
CA THR A 38 -10.92 4.67 4.49
C THR A 38 -9.86 3.73 3.90
N PRO A 39 -9.93 2.42 4.19
CA PRO A 39 -9.02 1.44 3.59
C PRO A 39 -9.02 1.43 2.05
N SER A 40 -10.18 1.71 1.43
CA SER A 40 -10.31 1.80 -0.03
C SER A 40 -9.60 3.02 -0.61
N ALA A 41 -9.63 4.16 0.08
CA ALA A 41 -8.95 5.38 -0.33
C ALA A 41 -7.42 5.31 -0.18
N ILE A 42 -6.92 4.57 0.83
CA ILE A 42 -5.48 4.49 1.07
C ILE A 42 -4.76 3.50 0.16
N SER A 43 -5.44 2.44 -0.26
CA SER A 43 -4.87 1.37 -1.10
C SER A 43 -4.20 1.91 -2.38
N PRO A 44 -4.85 2.75 -3.23
CA PRO A 44 -4.20 3.30 -4.41
C PRO A 44 -3.02 4.21 -4.07
N ARG A 45 -3.07 4.95 -2.96
CA ARG A 45 -1.97 5.81 -2.51
C ARG A 45 -0.72 5.01 -2.12
N LEU A 46 -0.90 3.95 -1.31
CA LEU A 46 0.21 3.05 -0.94
C LEU A 46 0.81 2.36 -2.16
N MET A 47 -0.02 1.94 -3.12
CA MET A 47 0.46 1.36 -4.38
C MET A 47 1.24 2.37 -5.23
N ASN A 48 0.80 3.63 -5.29
CA ASN A 48 1.53 4.68 -5.99
C ASN A 48 2.87 4.99 -5.31
N LEU A 49 2.90 5.10 -3.98
CA LEU A 49 4.14 5.30 -3.22
C LEU A 49 5.11 4.13 -3.36
N LYS A 50 4.59 2.89 -3.44
CA LYS A 50 5.38 1.70 -3.77
C LYS A 50 5.97 1.80 -5.17
N LYS A 51 5.16 2.15 -6.18
CA LYS A 51 5.63 2.30 -7.57
C LYS A 51 6.72 3.36 -7.69
N LYS A 52 6.66 4.40 -6.86
CA LYS A 52 7.70 5.44 -6.74
C LYS A 52 8.97 4.98 -6.00
N GLY A 53 9.00 3.77 -5.46
CA GLY A 53 10.14 3.26 -4.69
C GLY A 53 10.29 3.89 -3.29
N ILE A 54 9.26 4.57 -2.79
CA ILE A 54 9.29 5.20 -1.46
C ILE A 54 8.89 4.19 -0.36
N LEU A 55 7.98 3.28 -0.71
CA LEU A 55 7.50 2.23 0.19
C LEU A 55 7.86 0.84 -0.31
N LYS A 56 8.14 -0.05 0.63
CA LYS A 56 8.30 -1.48 0.40
C LYS A 56 7.36 -2.32 1.25
N PRO A 57 6.93 -3.49 0.76
CA PRO A 57 6.24 -4.47 1.60
C PRO A 57 7.26 -5.14 2.53
N ALA A 58 7.19 -4.89 3.83
CA ALA A 58 8.10 -5.47 4.82
C ALA A 58 7.71 -6.92 5.19
N LYS A 59 6.42 -7.20 5.31
CA LYS A 59 5.91 -8.53 5.66
C LYS A 59 4.56 -8.81 5.02
N ILE A 60 4.37 -10.04 4.55
CA ILE A 60 3.08 -10.56 4.11
C ILE A 60 2.69 -11.65 5.10
N LEU A 61 1.57 -11.45 5.82
CA LEU A 61 1.17 -12.33 6.92
C LEU A 61 0.71 -13.72 6.44
N GLY A 62 0.36 -13.85 5.17
CA GLY A 62 -0.04 -15.10 4.53
C GLY A 62 -0.84 -14.87 3.25
N LEU A 63 -1.18 -15.95 2.56
CA LEU A 63 -2.03 -15.92 1.36
C LEU A 63 -3.43 -16.44 1.69
N ARG A 64 -4.43 -15.79 1.12
CA ARG A 64 -5.81 -16.27 1.06
C ARG A 64 -6.02 -16.91 -0.31
N ASN A 65 -6.60 -18.10 -0.30
CA ASN A 65 -6.97 -18.82 -1.51
C ASN A 65 -8.46 -18.62 -1.74
N PHE A 66 -8.82 -18.16 -2.94
CA PHE A 66 -10.19 -17.99 -3.37
C PHE A 66 -10.43 -18.86 -4.61
N LYS A 67 -11.65 -19.36 -4.75
CA LYS A 67 -12.13 -19.96 -6.00
C LYS A 67 -13.13 -18.98 -6.60
N ARG A 68 -12.94 -18.60 -7.87
CA ARG A 68 -13.86 -17.75 -8.63
C ARG A 68 -14.34 -18.53 -9.84
N ASN A 69 -15.65 -18.59 -10.02
CA ASN A 69 -16.23 -19.06 -11.27
C ASN A 69 -16.20 -17.91 -12.28
N PHE A 70 -15.49 -18.10 -13.38
CA PHE A 70 -15.43 -17.13 -14.47
C PHE A 70 -15.54 -17.85 -15.80
N LYS A 71 -16.56 -17.49 -16.59
CA LYS A 71 -16.85 -18.12 -17.90
C LYS A 71 -16.88 -19.66 -17.83
N ASN A 72 -17.69 -20.21 -16.90
CA ASN A 72 -17.82 -21.66 -16.63
C ASN A 72 -16.51 -22.39 -16.25
N LYS A 73 -15.44 -21.67 -15.90
CA LYS A 73 -14.19 -22.26 -15.39
C LYS A 73 -13.95 -21.82 -13.94
N ILE A 74 -13.53 -22.76 -13.09
CA ILE A 74 -13.11 -22.47 -11.72
C ILE A 74 -11.67 -21.98 -11.75
N GLN A 75 -11.44 -20.72 -11.42
CA GLN A 75 -10.11 -20.14 -11.27
C GLN A 75 -9.73 -20.04 -9.80
N LYS A 76 -8.51 -20.47 -9.45
CA LYS A 76 -7.94 -20.30 -8.12
C LYS A 76 -7.17 -18.99 -8.06
N ILE A 77 -7.56 -18.09 -7.17
CA ILE A 77 -6.91 -16.78 -6.97
C ILE A 77 -6.19 -16.81 -5.63
N LYS A 78 -4.90 -16.44 -5.63
CA LYS A 78 -4.13 -16.22 -4.41
C LYS A 78 -4.03 -14.72 -4.15
N SER A 79 -4.41 -14.26 -2.97
CA SER A 79 -4.32 -12.84 -2.59
C SER A 79 -3.73 -12.71 -1.18
N PRO A 80 -2.80 -11.77 -0.94
CA PRO A 80 -2.22 -11.58 0.39
C PRO A 80 -3.28 -11.20 1.43
N ARG A 81 -3.23 -11.83 2.61
CA ARG A 81 -4.15 -11.57 3.73
C ARG A 81 -3.97 -10.17 4.29
N SER A 82 -2.72 -9.75 4.48
CA SER A 82 -2.34 -8.42 4.95
C SER A 82 -0.92 -8.13 4.51
N ILE A 83 -0.70 -6.91 4.01
CA ILE A 83 0.60 -6.40 3.63
C ILE A 83 0.99 -5.36 4.67
N TYR A 84 2.13 -5.58 5.31
CA TYR A 84 2.80 -4.61 6.16
C TYR A 84 3.70 -3.75 5.28
N TRP A 85 3.53 -2.44 5.39
CA TRP A 85 4.28 -1.45 4.65
C TRP A 85 5.34 -0.82 5.53
N ASP A 86 6.48 -0.55 4.91
CA ASP A 86 7.59 0.16 5.51
C ASP A 86 8.21 1.13 4.49
N LEU A 87 8.95 2.11 5.00
CA LEU A 87 9.74 3.04 4.21
C LEU A 87 10.93 2.30 3.59
N ASP A 88 11.18 2.55 2.30
CA ASP A 88 12.39 2.09 1.65
C ASP A 88 13.53 3.10 1.84
N LEU A 89 13.95 3.27 3.10
CA LEU A 89 15.18 3.99 3.39
C LEU A 89 16.33 3.10 2.89
N LYS A 90 16.96 3.49 1.78
CA LYS A 90 18.31 3.02 1.49
C LYS A 90 19.18 3.60 2.61
N ASN A 91 19.64 2.76 3.52
CA ASN A 91 20.66 3.18 4.46
C ASN A 91 21.91 3.46 3.62
N GLU A 92 22.20 4.73 3.39
CA GLU A 92 23.57 5.15 3.13
C GLU A 92 24.32 4.89 4.44
N ASN A 93 25.06 3.78 4.46
CA ASN A 93 26.14 3.57 5.42
C ASN A 93 27.31 4.50 5.07
#